data_AF-A0A919QXB6-F1
#
_entry.id   AF-A0A919QXB6-F1
#
_cell.length_a   1.000
_cell.length_b   1.000
_cell.length_c   1.000
_cell.angle_alpha   90.00
_cell.angle_beta   90.00
_cell.angle_gamma   90.00
#
_symmetry.space_group_name_H-M   'P 1'
#
loop_
_entity.id
_entity.type
_entity.pdbx_description
1 polymer ?
#
loop_
_entity_poly.entity_id
_entity_poly.type
_entity_poly.pdbx_seq_one_letter_code
_entity_poly.pdbx_strand_id
1 'polypeptide(L)' 'MTRRVAAFLLVLAAFMAVEWVNLAVNLADGHPTAFYVVHGVLVGVNLLLALALGIVGWRGWRGGSLTSSAGRADD' A
#
# COMPACT_ATOMS: atom_id res chain seq x y z
N MET A 1 3.31 -6.95 14.44
CA MET A 1 3.01 -5.60 13.93
C MET A 1 1.86 -5.02 14.72
N THR A 2 1.93 -3.76 15.16
CA THR A 2 0.82 -3.14 15.91
C THR A 2 -0.29 -2.72 14.94
N ARG A 3 -1.53 -2.58 15.43
CA ARG A 3 -2.66 -2.09 14.62
C ARG A 3 -2.40 -0.70 14.03
N ARG A 4 -1.69 0.17 14.76
CA ARG A 4 -1.30 1.51 14.27
C ARG A 4 -0.37 1.43 13.06
N VAL A 5 0.64 0.56 13.11
CA VAL A 5 1.55 0.35 11.97
C VAL A 5 0.81 -0.28 10.79
N ALA A 6 -0.10 -1.24 11.05
CA ALA A 6 -0.94 -1.82 9.99
C ALA A 6 -1.83 -0.78 9.30
N ALA A 7 -2.52 0.09 10.06
CA ALA A 7 -3.27 1.20 9.50
C ALA A 7 -2.38 2.14 8.69
N PHE A 8 -1.22 2.50 9.22
CA PHE A 8 -0.27 3.35 8.50
C PHE A 8 0.14 2.75 7.15
N LEU A 9 0.50 1.47 7.09
CA LEU A 9 0.86 0.82 5.83
C LEU A 9 -0.30 0.77 4.83
N LEU A 10 -1.53 0.56 5.31
CA LEU A 10 -2.71 0.57 4.44
C LEU A 10 -3.00 1.96 3.87
N VAL A 11 -2.91 3.01 4.70
CA VAL A 11 -3.09 4.41 4.25
C VAL A 11 -1.97 4.80 3.29
N LEU A 12 -0.72 4.45 3.59
CA LEU A 12 0.41 4.71 2.72
C LEU A 12 0.26 4.01 1.36
N ALA A 13 -0.14 2.74 1.37
CA ALA A 13 -0.40 1.99 0.14
C ALA A 13 -1.50 2.65 -0.70
N ALA A 14 -2.59 3.10 -0.07
CA ALA A 14 -3.67 3.81 -0.75
C ALA A 14 -3.20 5.15 -1.33
N PHE A 15 -2.46 5.95 -0.55
CA PHE A 15 -1.89 7.22 -1.02
C PHE A 15 -0.95 7.02 -2.22
N MET A 16 -0.04 6.04 -2.13
CA MET A 16 0.82 5.69 -3.25
C MET A 16 0.00 5.31 -4.49
N ALA A 17 -0.99 4.43 -4.35
CA ALA A 17 -1.82 4.02 -5.48
C ALA A 17 -2.49 5.23 -6.16
N VAL A 18 -3.04 6.16 -5.39
CA VAL A 18 -3.69 7.37 -5.92
C VAL A 18 -2.71 8.25 -6.70
N GLU A 19 -1.58 8.62 -6.10
CA GLU A 19 -0.60 9.52 -6.73
C GLU A 19 -0.04 8.92 -8.02
N TRP A 20 0.32 7.64 -8.00
CA TRP A 20 0.94 6.98 -9.15
C TRP A 20 -0.05 6.67 -10.26
N VAL A 21 -1.32 6.37 -9.95
CA VAL A 21 -2.39 6.27 -10.96
C VAL A 21 -2.66 7.65 -11.57
N ASN A 22 -2.75 8.71 -10.75
CA ASN A 22 -2.94 10.06 -11.26
C ASN A 22 -1.80 10.48 -12.19
N LEU A 23 -0.55 10.20 -11.83
CA LEU A 23 0.60 10.46 -12.70
C LEU A 23 0.51 9.65 -14.00
N ALA A 24 0.12 8.37 -13.94
CA ALA A 24 -0.05 7.54 -15.13
C ALA A 24 -1.08 8.12 -16.10
N VAL A 25 -2.22 8.61 -15.58
CA VAL A 25 -3.25 9.28 -16.39
C VAL A 25 -2.71 10.57 -17.01
N ASN A 26 -1.96 11.37 -16.25
CA ASN A 26 -1.34 12.60 -16.77
C ASN A 26 -0.27 12.32 -17.86
N LEU A 27 0.27 11.10 -17.91
CA LEU A 27 1.26 10.68 -18.91
C LEU A 27 0.65 9.85 -20.05
N ALA A 28 -0.66 9.68 -20.10
CA ALA A 28 -1.33 8.73 -20.99
C ALA A 28 -1.05 8.97 -22.49
N ASP A 29 -0.84 10.23 -22.89
CA ASP A 29 -0.59 10.57 -24.30
C ASP A 29 0.71 10.00 -24.85
N GLY A 30 1.72 9.77 -23.98
CA GLY A 30 2.93 9.02 -24.28
C GLY A 30 3.82 9.55 -25.41
N HIS A 31 5.13 9.75 -25.15
CA HIS A 31 6.11 10.02 -26.21
C HIS A 31 7.36 9.15 -26.02
N PRO A 32 8.07 8.74 -27.08
CA PRO A 32 9.28 7.91 -26.99
C PRO A 32 10.49 8.74 -26.54
N THR A 33 10.39 9.35 -25.35
CA THR A 33 11.48 10.12 -24.73
C THR A 33 11.86 9.48 -23.40
N ALA A 34 13.09 9.73 -22.96
CA ALA A 34 13.58 9.23 -21.67
C ALA A 34 12.68 9.67 -20.50
N PHE A 35 12.05 10.85 -20.59
CA PHE A 35 11.08 11.33 -19.61
C PHE A 35 9.93 10.34 -19.41
N TYR A 36 9.22 9.95 -20.48
CA TYR A 36 8.09 9.03 -20.37
C TYR A 36 8.52 7.61 -19.99
N VAL A 37 9.67 7.14 -20.47
CA VAL A 37 10.18 5.81 -20.11
C VAL A 37 10.46 5.72 -18.61
N VAL A 38 11.21 6.68 -18.05
CA VAL A 38 11.56 6.68 -16.63
C VAL A 38 10.31 6.81 -15.76
N HIS A 39 9.40 7.72 -16.11
CA HIS A 39 8.17 7.89 -15.33
C HIS A 39 7.24 6.68 -15.45
N GLY A 40 7.15 6.05 -16.62
CA GLY A 40 6.40 4.80 -16.80
C GLY A 40 6.93 3.67 -15.90
N VAL A 41 8.26 3.51 -15.83
CA VAL A 41 8.90 2.56 -14.91
C VAL A 41 8.62 2.93 -13.45
N LEU A 42 8.75 4.22 -13.09
CA LEU A 42 8.46 4.69 -11.73
C LEU A 42 7.01 4.39 -11.31
N VAL A 43 6.03 4.66 -12.19
CA VAL A 43 4.63 4.31 -11.97
C VAL A 43 4.50 2.81 -11.73
N GLY A 44 5.02 1.98 -12.64
CA GLY A 44 4.89 0.52 -12.54
C GLY A 44 5.48 -0.04 -11.24
N VAL A 45 6.72 0.33 -10.91
CA VAL A 45 7.40 -0.13 -9.69
C VAL A 45 6.64 0.33 -8.44
N ASN A 46 6.21 1.58 -8.38
CA ASN A 46 5.53 2.08 -7.19
C ASN A 46 4.13 1.49 -7.01
N LEU A 47 3.40 1.16 -8.07
CA LEU A 47 2.13 0.43 -7.96
C LEU A 47 2.34 -0.99 -7.42
N LEU A 48 3.43 -1.66 -7.82
CA LEU A 48 3.81 -2.95 -7.24
C LEU A 48 4.17 -2.83 -5.76
N LEU A 49 4.90 -1.78 -5.37
CA LEU A 49 5.21 -1.49 -3.96
C LEU A 49 3.95 -1.18 -3.15
N ALA A 50 3.04 -0.37 -3.69
CA ALA A 50 1.76 -0.06 -3.06
C ALA A 50 0.95 -1.34 -2.81
N LEU A 51 0.88 -2.25 -3.80
CA LEU A 51 0.23 -3.54 -3.65
C LEU A 51 0.88 -4.40 -2.55
N ALA A 52 2.22 -4.51 -2.56
CA ALA A 52 2.96 -5.28 -1.56
C ALA A 52 2.73 -4.75 -0.14
N LEU A 53 2.83 -3.43 0.05
CA LEU A 53 2.54 -2.76 1.33
C LEU A 53 1.08 -2.97 1.75
N GLY A 54 0.14 -2.89 0.82
CA GLY A 54 -1.27 -3.16 1.07
C GLY A 54 -1.50 -4.58 1.58
N ILE A 55 -0.88 -5.58 0.95
CA ILE A 55 -0.95 -6.99 1.37
C ILE A 55 -0.37 -7.16 2.79
N VAL A 56 0.82 -6.60 3.06
CA VAL A 56 1.47 -6.70 4.38
C VAL A 56 0.65 -5.99 5.46
N GLY A 57 0.18 -4.78 5.19
CA GLY A 57 -0.69 -4.01 6.07
C GLY A 57 -1.98 -4.76 6.39
N TRP A 58 -2.61 -5.35 5.38
CA TRP A 58 -3.86 -6.11 5.52
C TRP A 58 -3.69 -7.37 6.36
N ARG A 59 -2.60 -8.12 6.14
CA ARG A 59 -2.26 -9.29 6.95
C ARG A 59 -1.99 -8.91 8.40
N GLY A 60 -1.25 -7.82 8.62
CA GLY A 60 -0.98 -7.29 9.96
C GLY A 60 -2.23 -6.82 10.70
N TRP A 61 -3.21 -6.27 9.97
CA TRP A 61 -4.49 -5.85 10.53
C TRP A 61 -5.35 -7.06 10.95
N ARG A 62 -5.44 -8.09 10.11
CA ARG A 62 -6.21 -9.31 10.37
C ARG A 62 -5.58 -10.24 11.43
N GLY A 63 -4.27 -10.19 11.64
CA GLY A 63 -3.60 -11.03 12.64
C GLY A 63 -3.78 -10.59 14.10
N GLY A 64 -4.25 -9.36 14.34
CA GLY A 64 -4.41 -8.78 15.68
C GLY A 64 -5.74 -9.09 16.38
N SER A 65 -6.49 -10.09 15.93
CA SER A 65 -7.82 -10.48 16.46
C SER A 65 -7.80 -11.74 17.33
N LEU A 66 -6.64 -12.38 17.55
CA LEU A 66 -6.54 -13.65 18.30
C LEU A 66 -6.01 -13.52 19.75
N THR A 67 -5.69 -12.32 20.23
CA THR A 67 -5.25 -12.11 21.62
C THR A 67 -6.19 -11.14 22.32
N SER A 68 -7.39 -11.59 22.72
CA SER A 68 -8.23 -10.79 23.64
C SER A 68 -9.30 -11.56 24.42
N SER A 69 -9.16 -12.88 24.64
CA SER A 69 -10.19 -13.65 25.37
C SER A 69 -9.68 -14.62 26.44
N ALA A 70 -8.43 -14.51 26.90
CA ALA A 70 -7.84 -15.46 27.87
C ALA A 70 -7.71 -14.93 29.31
N GLY A 71 -8.34 -13.80 29.68
CA GLY A 71 -8.13 -13.17 30.99
C GLY A 71 -9.39 -12.70 31.72
N ARG A 72 -10.55 -13.31 31.45
CA ARG A 72 -11.84 -12.92 32.10
C ARG A 72 -12.68 -14.14 32.50
N ALA A 73 -12.04 -15.18 33.01
CA ALA A 73 -12.72 -16.39 33.48
C ALA A 73 -12.42 -16.76 34.94
N ASP A 74 -11.56 -16.01 35.66
CA ASP A 74 -11.01 -16.46 36.94
C ASP A 74 -11.24 -15.50 38.13
N ASP A 75 -12.18 -14.55 38.06
CA ASP A 75 -12.55 -13.64 39.18
C ASP A 75 -14.06 -13.74 39.54
#